data_AF-A0ABC9Q1K2-F1
#
_entry.id   AF-A0ABC9Q1K2-F1
#
_cell.length_a   1.000
_cell.length_b   1.000
_cell.length_c   1.000
_cell.angle_alpha   90.00
_cell.angle_beta   90.00
_cell.angle_gamma   90.00
#
_symmetry.space_group_name_H-M   'P 1'
#
loop_
_entity.id
_entity.type
_entity.pdbx_description
1 polymer ?
#
loop_
_entity_poly.entity_id
_entity_poly.type
_entity_poly.pdbx_seq_one_letter_code
_entity_poly.pdbx_strand_id
1 'polypeptide(L)' 'MKTSPMGSAVIEGYINENKEDDFVAYASPENNFQFSGDLIKSERLSELLKPAQELKSPDDIKKELNKKKSH' A
#
# COMPACT_ATOMS: atom_id res chain seq x y z
N MET A 1 11.80 4.20 -8.63
CA MET A 1 10.81 3.82 -9.66
C MET A 1 11.56 3.27 -10.85
N LYS A 2 11.29 2.03 -11.24
CA LYS A 2 11.92 1.37 -12.38
C LYS A 2 10.86 1.13 -13.45
N THR A 3 11.17 1.48 -14.70
CA THR A 3 10.25 1.27 -15.83
C THR A 3 10.71 0.06 -16.65
N SER A 4 9.80 -0.85 -16.95
CA SER A 4 10.05 -1.99 -17.85
C SER A 4 10.19 -1.50 -19.30
N PRO A 5 10.82 -2.28 -20.19
CA PRO A 5 10.86 -1.97 -21.63
C PRO A 5 9.47 -1.78 -22.26
N MET A 6 8.43 -2.35 -21.63
CA MET A 6 7.01 -2.21 -22.03
C MET A 6 6.29 -1.07 -21.32
N GLY A 7 7.00 -0.20 -20.60
CA GLY A 7 6.44 0.97 -19.93
C GLY A 7 5.74 0.68 -18.61
N SER A 8 5.78 -0.56 -18.10
CA SER A 8 5.27 -0.88 -16.76
C SER A 8 6.15 -0.25 -15.70
N ALA A 9 5.56 0.32 -14.64
CA ALA A 9 6.28 0.83 -13.51
C ALA A 9 6.34 -0.20 -12.38
N VAL A 10 7.52 -0.33 -11.78
CA VAL A 10 7.75 -1.08 -10.54
C VAL A 10 8.07 -0.08 -9.43
N ILE A 11 7.30 -0.18 -8.34
CA ILE A 11 7.45 0.61 -7.13
C ILE A 11 7.89 -0.35 -6.03
N GLU A 12 9.10 -0.15 -5.55
CA GLU A 12 9.69 -0.90 -4.43
C GLU A 12 9.83 0.07 -3.25
N GLY A 13 9.49 -0.38 -2.05
CA GLY A 13 9.56 0.45 -0.86
C GLY A 13 9.45 -0.36 0.42
N TYR A 14 9.57 0.34 1.53
CA TYR A 14 9.42 -0.21 2.87
C TYR A 14 8.70 0.80 3.77
N ILE A 15 8.04 0.33 4.83
CA ILE A 15 7.30 1.19 5.76
C ILE A 15 8.02 1.27 7.12
N ASN A 16 7.61 2.24 7.96
CA ASN A 16 8.08 2.38 9.35
C ASN A 16 9.62 2.47 9.51
N GLU A 17 10.32 2.94 8.47
CA GLU A 17 11.78 2.92 8.40
C GLU A 17 12.42 1.52 8.55
N ASN A 18 11.61 0.46 8.45
CA ASN A 18 12.01 -0.93 8.62
C ASN A 18 12.09 -1.64 7.27
N LYS A 19 13.29 -2.04 6.86
CA LYS A 19 13.52 -2.72 5.58
C LYS A 19 12.92 -4.12 5.50
N GLU A 20 12.54 -4.72 6.61
CA GLU A 20 11.87 -6.04 6.66
C GLU A 20 10.36 -5.94 6.37
N ASP A 21 9.82 -4.73 6.40
CA ASP A 21 8.42 -4.44 6.07
C ASP A 21 8.35 -3.92 4.62
N ASP A 22 8.98 -4.64 3.70
CA ASP A 22 9.10 -4.27 2.30
C ASP A 22 7.89 -4.68 1.44
N PHE A 23 7.71 -3.97 0.35
CA PHE A 23 6.67 -4.22 -0.64
C PHE A 23 7.13 -3.90 -2.06
N VAL A 24 6.53 -4.62 -3.02
CA VAL A 24 6.68 -4.38 -4.45
C VAL A 24 5.31 -4.26 -5.09
N ALA A 25 5.06 -3.13 -5.73
CA ALA A 25 3.82 -2.84 -6.44
C ALA A 25 4.10 -2.65 -7.94
N TYR A 26 3.23 -3.23 -8.76
CA TYR A 26 3.30 -3.15 -10.21
C TYR A 26 2.18 -2.27 -10.76
N ALA A 27 2.51 -1.39 -11.69
CA ALA A 27 1.55 -0.59 -12.44
C ALA A 27 1.83 -0.75 -13.93
N SER A 28 0.85 -1.22 -14.69
CA SER A 28 0.98 -1.40 -16.14
C SER A 28 0.23 -0.30 -16.91
N PRO A 29 0.75 0.12 -18.08
CA PRO A 29 0.04 1.06 -18.94
C PRO A 29 -1.32 0.52 -19.42
N GLU A 30 -1.48 -0.80 -19.52
CA GLU A 30 -2.75 -1.47 -19.85
C GLU A 30 -3.87 -1.14 -18.85
N ASN A 31 -3.50 -0.86 -17.61
CA ASN A 31 -4.40 -0.47 -16.54
C ASN A 31 -4.39 1.05 -16.29
N ASN A 32 -3.94 1.87 -17.26
CA ASN A 32 -3.73 3.32 -17.07
C ASN A 32 -2.83 3.65 -15.88
N PHE A 33 -1.87 2.79 -15.55
CA PHE A 33 -1.06 2.88 -14.33
C PHE A 33 -1.88 2.85 -13.03
N GLN A 34 -3.16 2.51 -13.09
CA GLN A 34 -3.97 2.24 -11.92
C GLN A 34 -3.47 0.92 -11.30
N PHE A 35 -3.32 0.94 -9.99
CA PHE A 35 -2.88 -0.23 -9.25
C PHE A 35 -3.99 -1.28 -9.24
N SER A 36 -3.80 -2.36 -10.01
CA SER A 36 -4.84 -3.40 -10.21
C SER A 36 -4.80 -4.54 -9.20
N GLY A 37 -3.93 -4.51 -8.19
CA GLY A 37 -4.06 -5.37 -7.00
C GLY A 37 -2.88 -6.30 -6.71
N ASP A 38 -1.93 -6.49 -7.63
CA ASP A 38 -0.75 -7.33 -7.35
C ASP A 38 0.26 -6.55 -6.49
N LEU A 39 0.10 -6.68 -5.17
CA LEU A 39 1.03 -6.16 -4.17
C LEU A 39 1.74 -7.34 -3.52
N ILE A 40 3.02 -7.51 -3.85
CA ILE A 40 3.88 -8.46 -3.16
C ILE A 40 4.35 -7.77 -1.88
N LYS A 41 4.15 -8.43 -0.73
CA LYS A 41 4.46 -7.89 0.61
C LYS A 41 5.21 -8.92 1.43
N SER A 42 6.03 -8.46 2.37
CA SER A 42 6.61 -9.35 3.37
C SER A 42 5.54 -9.98 4.28
N GLU A 43 5.89 -11.09 4.94
CA GLU A 43 5.00 -11.78 5.88
C GLU A 43 4.60 -10.85 7.05
N ARG A 44 5.58 -10.16 7.64
CA ARG A 44 5.35 -9.17 8.71
C ARG A 44 4.44 -8.03 8.27
N LEU A 45 4.63 -7.52 7.05
CA LEU A 45 3.75 -6.49 6.51
C LEU A 45 2.32 -6.99 6.33
N SER A 46 2.15 -8.28 6.01
CA SER A 46 0.82 -8.89 5.88
C SER A 46 0.11 -9.00 7.22
N GLU A 47 0.83 -9.28 8.31
CA GLU A 47 0.28 -9.31 9.69
C GLU A 47 -0.14 -7.93 10.21
N LEU A 48 0.51 -6.86 9.75
CA LEU A 48 0.15 -5.48 10.12
C LEU A 48 -1.18 -5.02 9.48
N LEU A 49 -1.62 -5.68 8.41
CA LEU A 49 -2.84 -5.31 7.70
C LEU A 49 -4.06 -5.81 8.45
N LYS A 50 -5.05 -4.92 8.60
CA LYS A 50 -6.32 -5.28 9.19
C LYS A 50 -7.08 -6.25 8.28
N PRO A 51 -7.80 -7.23 8.86
CA PRO A 51 -8.65 -8.11 8.08
C PRO A 51 -9.77 -7.32 7.40
N ALA A 52 -10.29 -7.85 6.29
CA ALA A 52 -11.28 -7.14 5.46
C ALA A 52 -12.51 -6.65 6.25
N GLN A 53 -12.95 -7.42 7.25
CA GLN A 53 -14.06 -7.11 8.14
C GLN A 53 -13.84 -5.92 9.08
N GLU A 54 -12.59 -5.51 9.30
CA GLU A 54 -12.21 -4.37 10.14
C GLU A 54 -11.82 -3.14 9.33
N LEU A 55 -11.91 -3.22 8.00
CA LEU A 55 -11.63 -2.10 7.12
C LEU A 55 -12.68 -1.00 7.33
N LYS A 56 -12.19 0.22 7.40
CA LYS A 56 -12.99 1.43 7.55
C LYS A 56 -12.94 2.23 6.27
N SER A 57 -14.02 2.96 5.99
CA SER A 57 -14.02 3.93 4.91
C SER A 57 -12.99 5.04 5.17
N PRO A 58 -12.43 5.68 4.14
CA PRO A 58 -11.49 6.79 4.30
C PRO A 58 -12.01 7.90 5.23
N ASP A 59 -13.31 8.22 5.18
CA ASP A 59 -13.94 9.22 6.04
C ASP A 59 -13.97 8.82 7.52
N ASP A 60 -14.25 7.55 7.81
CA ASP A 60 -14.22 7.01 9.17
C ASP A 60 -12.80 7.04 9.75
N ILE A 61 -11.80 6.73 8.93
CA ILE A 61 -10.38 6.80 9.30
C ILE A 61 -10.00 8.25 9.64
N LYS A 62 -10.36 9.22 8.78
CA LYS A 62 -10.10 10.65 9.02
C LYS A 62 -10.75 11.13 10.32
N LYS A 63 -12.01 10.76 10.55
CA LYS A 63 -12.75 11.12 11.77
C LYS A 63 -12.09 10.57 13.03
N GLU A 64 -11.61 9.32 13.01
CA GLU A 64 -10.90 8.71 14.14
C GLU A 64 -9.55 9.39 14.41
N LEU A 65 -8.77 9.68 13.36
CA LEU A 65 -7.49 10.38 13.49
C LEU A 65 -7.65 11.77 14.09
N ASN A 66 -8.65 12.54 13.63
CA ASN A 66 -8.91 13.87 14.16
C ASN A 66 -9.32 13.84 15.64
N LYS A 67 -10.08 12.84 16.07
CA LYS A 67 -10.40 12.64 17.49
C LYS A 67 -9.15 12.34 18.33
N LYS A 68 -8.22 11.50 17.82
CA LYS A 68 -6.98 11.15 18.51
C LYS A 68 -5.99 12.31 18.65
N LYS A 69 -5.98 13.25 17.69
CA LYS A 69 -5.13 14.45 17.73
C LYS A 69 -5.68 15.59 18.60
N SER A 70 -6.96 15.51 18.98
CA SER A 70 -7.62 16.54 19.79
C SER A 70 -7.52 16.26 21.30
N HIS A 71 -6.73 15.26 21.70
CA HIS A 71 -6.48 14.90 23.08
C HIS A 71 -5.01 15.08 23.44
#